data_AF-A0A9E8M047-F1
#
_entry.id   AF-A0A9E8M047-F1
#
_cell.length_a   1.000
_cell.length_b   1.000
_cell.length_c   1.000
_cell.angle_alpha   90.00
_cell.angle_beta   90.00
_cell.angle_gamma   90.00
#
_symmetry.space_group_name_H-M   'P 1'
#
loop_
_entity.id
_entity.type
_entity.pdbx_description
1 polymer ?
#
loop_
_entity_poly.entity_id
_entity_poly.type
_entity_poly.pdbx_seq_one_letter_code
_entity_poly.pdbx_strand_id
1 'polypeptide(L)'
;MKRKWVLLFFMAILLVGGTFAATWAYFMKTFKSENNFVNAAVFDVDVVNKDGETIGDADFQIDEKLYPGMDTLEAYSFSINKNLTEVPMEYEVKVMPDGDLFPADGSSPVVLTLQREVEGNWENIDLQSTFIPKADVENLRILLDWPHSDRDTAFQGKTGNINLEVIARQIDGDISGPPYYSGVIEFKATPNGRTFKTSNKEITFYKNEEGYKIIEVSMGDGEGEFEERVGNFRVVESEDKGKTWYRVYTENEYYASEKQIWRVRKESVDTSEYGKLRFNATLSPYLLIESEELYRWFIKN
;
A
#
# COMPACT_ATOMS: atom_id res chain seq x y z
N MET A 1 -35.05 -76.04 -0.22
CA MET A 1 -33.79 -75.25 -0.21
C MET A 1 -33.91 -73.83 -0.79
N LYS A 2 -34.79 -73.55 -1.77
CA LYS A 2 -34.85 -72.25 -2.47
C LYS A 2 -35.34 -71.04 -1.64
N ARG A 3 -36.09 -71.25 -0.55
CA ARG A 3 -36.68 -70.16 0.26
C ARG A 3 -35.69 -69.50 1.24
N LYS A 4 -34.65 -70.24 1.69
CA LYS A 4 -33.60 -69.72 2.59
C LYS A 4 -32.58 -68.84 1.86
N TRP A 5 -32.36 -69.09 0.57
CA TRP A 5 -31.43 -68.32 -0.27
C TRP A 5 -31.96 -66.92 -0.63
N VAL A 6 -33.28 -66.78 -0.82
CA VAL A 6 -33.90 -65.46 -1.10
C VAL A 6 -33.79 -64.53 0.12
N LEU A 7 -33.93 -65.07 1.33
CA LEU A 7 -33.82 -64.31 2.58
C LEU A 7 -32.38 -63.86 2.85
N LEU A 8 -31.40 -64.74 2.60
CA LEU A 8 -29.96 -64.39 2.67
C LEU A 8 -29.56 -63.35 1.63
N PHE A 9 -30.12 -63.41 0.42
CA PHE A 9 -29.86 -62.43 -0.65
C PHE A 9 -30.43 -61.04 -0.30
N PHE A 10 -31.66 -60.97 0.24
CA PHE A 10 -32.23 -59.70 0.71
C PHE A 10 -31.46 -59.11 1.89
N MET A 11 -30.98 -59.94 2.81
CA MET A 11 -30.22 -59.49 3.98
C MET A 11 -28.82 -58.99 3.58
N ALA A 12 -28.19 -59.60 2.57
CA ALA A 12 -26.94 -59.13 1.99
C ALA A 12 -27.11 -57.79 1.25
N ILE A 13 -28.21 -57.58 0.50
CA ILE A 13 -28.52 -56.31 -0.16
C ILE A 13 -28.78 -55.19 0.87
N LEU A 14 -29.47 -55.49 1.97
CA LEU A 14 -29.69 -54.55 3.07
C LEU A 14 -28.40 -54.15 3.78
N LEU A 15 -27.48 -55.10 3.99
CA LEU A 15 -26.16 -54.85 4.59
C LEU A 15 -25.26 -54.00 3.68
N VAL A 16 -25.22 -54.29 2.38
CA VAL A 16 -24.42 -53.50 1.42
C VAL A 16 -25.03 -52.11 1.23
N GLY A 17 -26.36 -51.99 1.08
CA GLY A 17 -27.05 -50.70 0.96
C GLY A 17 -26.87 -49.78 2.17
N GLY A 18 -26.86 -50.33 3.39
CA GLY A 18 -26.62 -49.57 4.62
C GLY A 18 -25.21 -48.97 4.71
N THR A 19 -24.20 -49.70 4.22
CA THR A 19 -22.79 -49.21 4.25
C THR A 19 -22.54 -48.07 3.25
N PHE A 20 -23.19 -48.08 2.08
CA PHE A 20 -23.06 -46.97 1.12
C PHE A 20 -23.78 -45.69 1.61
N ALA A 21 -24.94 -45.81 2.27
CA ALA A 21 -25.63 -44.66 2.86
C ALA A 21 -24.89 -44.07 4.08
N ALA A 22 -24.28 -44.91 4.93
CA ALA A 22 -23.51 -44.46 6.09
C ALA A 22 -22.20 -43.76 5.70
N THR A 23 -21.58 -44.14 4.58
CA THR A 23 -20.31 -43.54 4.13
C THR A 23 -20.52 -42.15 3.49
N TRP A 24 -21.68 -41.89 2.87
CA TRP A 24 -22.02 -40.57 2.32
C TRP A 24 -22.48 -39.55 3.36
N ALA A 25 -22.97 -39.99 4.53
CA ALA A 25 -23.35 -39.09 5.62
C ALA A 25 -22.16 -38.53 6.40
N TYR A 26 -20.98 -39.18 6.36
CA TYR A 26 -19.84 -38.81 7.21
C TYR A 26 -18.90 -37.75 6.60
N PHE A 27 -19.11 -37.32 5.35
CA PHE A 27 -18.27 -36.33 4.67
C PHE A 27 -19.04 -35.20 3.96
N MET A 28 -20.24 -34.87 4.40
CA MET A 28 -20.82 -33.55 4.10
C MET A 28 -21.02 -32.75 5.39
N LYS A 29 -20.02 -31.93 5.70
CA LYS A 29 -20.17 -30.83 6.65
C LYS A 29 -20.66 -29.62 5.86
N THR A 30 -21.98 -29.45 5.79
CA THR A 30 -22.60 -28.25 5.23
C THR A 30 -22.38 -27.11 6.22
N PHE A 31 -21.39 -26.25 5.96
CA PHE A 31 -21.30 -24.96 6.62
C PHE A 31 -22.29 -24.02 5.95
N LYS A 32 -23.40 -23.73 6.64
CA LYS A 32 -24.18 -22.53 6.40
C LYS A 32 -23.67 -21.46 7.35
N SER A 33 -23.00 -20.45 6.81
CA SER A 33 -22.79 -19.21 7.55
C SER A 33 -24.00 -18.33 7.30
N GLU A 34 -24.95 -18.35 8.23
CA GLU A 34 -26.05 -17.39 8.30
C GLU A 34 -25.59 -16.30 9.30
N ASN A 35 -25.74 -15.02 8.93
CA ASN A 35 -25.10 -13.82 9.52
C ASN A 35 -23.66 -13.49 9.05
N ASN A 36 -23.29 -13.81 7.82
CA ASN A 36 -22.17 -13.11 7.19
C ASN A 36 -22.59 -11.67 6.86
N PHE A 37 -22.27 -10.72 7.74
CA PHE A 37 -22.27 -9.31 7.37
C PHE A 37 -20.96 -9.03 6.64
N VAL A 38 -21.03 -8.87 5.32
CA VAL A 38 -19.94 -8.27 4.54
C VAL A 38 -20.17 -6.77 4.61
N ASN A 39 -19.43 -6.08 5.47
CA ASN A 39 -19.42 -4.63 5.49
C ASN A 39 -18.52 -4.16 4.34
N ALA A 40 -19.02 -3.23 3.52
CA ALA A 40 -18.16 -2.48 2.62
C ALA A 40 -17.14 -1.70 3.45
N ALA A 41 -15.97 -1.42 2.87
CA ALA A 41 -15.02 -0.52 3.50
C ALA A 41 -15.71 0.82 3.81
N VAL A 42 -15.47 1.34 5.01
CA VAL A 42 -15.93 2.68 5.37
C VAL A 42 -15.07 3.67 4.57
N PHE A 43 -15.75 4.55 3.84
CA PHE A 43 -15.15 5.68 3.15
C PHE A 43 -15.65 6.94 3.84
N ASP A 44 -14.75 7.59 4.55
CA ASP A 44 -15.04 8.78 5.35
C ASP A 44 -13.75 9.61 5.36
N VAL A 45 -13.66 10.53 4.39
CA VAL A 45 -12.58 11.50 4.29
C VAL A 45 -13.23 12.86 4.41
N ASP A 46 -12.72 13.66 5.33
CA ASP A 46 -13.21 15.02 5.57
C ASP A 46 -12.07 16.01 5.40
N VAL A 47 -12.37 17.18 4.84
CA VAL A 47 -11.42 18.29 4.70
C VAL A 47 -11.88 19.37 5.65
N VAL A 48 -11.05 19.75 6.61
CA VAL A 48 -11.43 20.70 7.67
C VAL A 48 -10.51 21.91 7.69
N ASN A 49 -11.05 23.05 8.12
CA ASN A 49 -10.26 24.26 8.35
C ASN A 49 -9.47 24.17 9.67
N LYS A 50 -8.67 25.18 9.98
CA LYS A 50 -7.90 25.26 11.26
C LYS A 50 -8.75 25.15 12.53
N ASP A 51 -10.04 25.48 12.45
CA ASP A 51 -10.99 25.45 13.56
C ASP A 51 -11.71 24.09 13.65
N GLY A 52 -11.41 23.16 12.73
CA GLY A 52 -11.96 21.80 12.68
C GLY A 52 -13.32 21.69 12.00
N GLU A 53 -13.75 22.73 11.27
CA GLU A 53 -15.03 22.74 10.55
C GLU A 53 -14.86 22.18 9.13
N THR A 54 -15.76 21.28 8.71
CA THR A 54 -15.81 20.72 7.36
C THR A 54 -15.91 21.80 6.28
N ILE A 55 -15.05 21.70 5.27
CA ILE A 55 -14.97 22.60 4.13
C ILE A 55 -15.74 21.96 2.97
N GLY A 56 -16.74 22.66 2.44
CA GLY A 56 -17.42 22.29 1.19
C GLY A 56 -16.74 22.90 -0.04
N ASP A 57 -17.37 22.80 -1.22
CA ASP A 57 -16.94 23.52 -2.43
C ASP A 57 -16.88 25.03 -2.12
N ALA A 58 -15.67 25.57 -1.98
CA ALA A 58 -15.46 26.93 -1.50
C ALA A 58 -14.32 27.62 -2.25
N ASP A 59 -14.63 28.78 -2.81
CA ASP A 59 -13.63 29.79 -3.13
C ASP A 59 -13.37 30.59 -1.84
N PHE A 60 -12.10 30.76 -1.45
CA PHE A 60 -11.78 31.63 -0.32
C PHE A 60 -11.19 32.95 -0.83
N GLN A 61 -11.69 34.04 -0.27
CA GLN A 61 -11.22 35.38 -0.56
C GLN A 61 -10.20 35.80 0.50
N ILE A 62 -9.07 36.35 0.05
CA ILE A 62 -8.10 36.96 0.95
C ILE A 62 -8.58 38.39 1.21
N ASP A 63 -9.17 38.60 2.37
CA ASP A 63 -9.62 39.94 2.80
C ASP A 63 -8.46 40.84 3.25
N GLU A 64 -7.25 40.28 3.35
CA GLU A 64 -6.05 41.02 3.69
C GLU A 64 -5.49 41.79 2.49
N LYS A 65 -5.05 43.02 2.76
CA LYS A 65 -4.40 43.84 1.74
C LYS A 65 -3.00 43.30 1.49
N LEU A 66 -2.80 42.75 0.30
CA LEU A 66 -1.48 42.39 -0.18
C LEU A 66 -0.73 43.65 -0.66
N TYR A 67 0.55 43.76 -0.32
CA TYR A 67 1.40 44.85 -0.76
C TYR A 67 2.84 44.36 -0.94
N PRO A 68 3.62 45.00 -1.84
CA PRO A 68 5.00 44.60 -2.07
C PRO A 68 5.87 44.71 -0.81
N GLY A 69 6.69 43.69 -0.57
CA GLY A 69 7.59 43.59 0.58
C GLY A 69 6.91 43.25 1.89
N MET A 70 5.66 42.78 1.86
CA MET A 70 4.99 42.26 3.05
C MET A 70 5.67 41.00 3.58
N ASP A 71 5.51 40.72 4.87
CA ASP A 71 5.86 39.42 5.42
C ASP A 71 5.00 38.32 4.77
N THR A 72 5.56 37.12 4.61
CA THR A 72 4.82 35.97 4.07
C THR A 72 3.55 35.73 4.87
N LEU A 73 2.43 35.74 4.18
CA LEU A 73 1.11 35.54 4.76
C LEU A 73 0.71 34.07 4.64
N GLU A 74 0.24 33.48 5.74
CA GLU A 74 -0.50 32.22 5.68
C GLU A 74 -1.94 32.52 5.26
N ALA A 75 -2.21 32.36 3.97
CA ALA A 75 -3.48 32.73 3.36
C ALA A 75 -4.60 31.75 3.75
N TYR A 76 -4.25 30.47 3.87
CA TYR A 76 -5.19 29.42 4.22
C TYR A 76 -4.47 28.19 4.78
N SER A 77 -5.11 27.50 5.72
CA SER A 77 -4.60 26.28 6.35
C SER A 77 -5.75 25.28 6.50
N PHE A 78 -5.52 24.03 6.11
CA PHE A 78 -6.52 22.98 6.14
C PHE A 78 -5.89 21.62 6.44
N SER A 79 -6.73 20.69 6.88
CA SER A 79 -6.33 19.31 7.15
C SER A 79 -7.22 18.35 6.38
N ILE A 80 -6.62 17.30 5.82
CA ILE A 80 -7.34 16.17 5.23
C ILE A 80 -7.35 15.05 6.27
N ASN A 81 -8.53 14.72 6.77
CA ASN A 81 -8.74 13.73 7.82
C ASN A 81 -9.23 12.42 7.21
N LYS A 82 -8.47 11.36 7.41
CA LYS A 82 -8.85 9.99 7.07
C LYS A 82 -9.65 9.40 8.24
N ASN A 83 -10.94 9.73 8.32
CA ASN A 83 -11.83 9.23 9.36
C ASN A 83 -12.22 7.78 9.06
N LEU A 84 -11.94 6.82 9.94
CA LEU A 84 -12.45 5.44 9.85
C LEU A 84 -12.20 4.70 8.51
N THR A 85 -11.39 5.26 7.60
CA THR A 85 -11.20 4.74 6.24
C THR A 85 -10.12 3.69 6.24
N GLU A 86 -10.52 2.42 6.12
CA GLU A 86 -9.62 1.27 6.19
C GLU A 86 -8.94 0.95 4.84
N VAL A 87 -9.37 1.61 3.76
CA VAL A 87 -8.85 1.39 2.41
C VAL A 87 -7.71 2.36 2.04
N PRO A 88 -6.83 1.94 1.10
CA PRO A 88 -5.91 2.84 0.41
C PRO A 88 -6.58 4.08 -0.15
N MET A 89 -5.88 5.21 -0.06
CA MET A 89 -6.35 6.47 -0.64
C MET A 89 -5.19 7.18 -1.32
N GLU A 90 -5.49 7.86 -2.42
CA GLU A 90 -4.62 8.87 -3.04
C GLU A 90 -5.35 10.21 -2.97
N TYR A 91 -4.62 11.25 -2.60
CA TYR A 91 -5.11 12.62 -2.56
C TYR A 91 -4.49 13.42 -3.69
N GLU A 92 -5.34 14.07 -4.49
CA GLU A 92 -4.96 15.06 -5.50
C GLU A 92 -5.38 16.43 -4.96
N VAL A 93 -4.40 17.30 -4.69
CA VAL A 93 -4.60 18.66 -4.19
C VAL A 93 -4.22 19.64 -5.30
N LYS A 94 -5.12 20.57 -5.62
CA LYS A 94 -4.88 21.64 -6.59
C LYS A 94 -5.20 23.00 -6.00
N VAL A 95 -4.24 23.90 -6.13
CA VAL A 95 -4.37 25.32 -5.81
C VAL A 95 -4.29 26.08 -7.13
N MET A 96 -5.43 26.65 -7.53
CA MET A 96 -5.60 27.31 -8.82
C MET A 96 -5.86 28.81 -8.58
N PRO A 97 -4.86 29.67 -8.77
CA PRO A 97 -5.07 31.09 -8.69
C PRO A 97 -5.73 31.63 -9.97
N ASP A 98 -6.64 32.59 -9.81
CA ASP A 98 -7.39 33.21 -10.90
C ASP A 98 -7.63 34.72 -10.68
N GLY A 99 -7.94 35.43 -11.75
CA GLY A 99 -8.27 36.86 -11.74
C GLY A 99 -7.11 37.78 -12.12
N ASP A 100 -7.36 39.09 -12.09
CA ASP A 100 -6.43 40.10 -12.60
C ASP A 100 -5.09 40.11 -11.83
N LEU A 101 -5.12 39.73 -10.54
CA LEU A 101 -3.93 39.59 -9.72
C LEU A 101 -3.09 38.37 -10.12
N PHE A 102 -3.69 37.33 -10.70
CA PHE A 102 -3.06 36.07 -11.08
C PHE A 102 -3.27 35.74 -12.57
N PRO A 103 -2.71 36.54 -13.49
CA PRO A 103 -2.88 36.33 -14.91
C PRO A 103 -2.25 35.01 -15.36
N ALA A 104 -2.90 34.34 -16.32
CA ALA A 104 -2.49 33.04 -16.86
C ALA A 104 -1.09 33.05 -17.54
N ASP A 105 -0.54 34.22 -17.83
CA ASP A 105 0.82 34.38 -18.37
C ASP A 105 1.91 34.29 -17.29
N GLY A 106 1.52 34.10 -16.02
CA GLY A 106 2.43 33.99 -14.88
C GLY A 106 3.11 35.32 -14.53
N SER A 107 2.58 36.45 -15.01
CA SER A 107 3.22 37.76 -14.79
C SER A 107 2.98 38.35 -13.40
N SER A 108 2.17 37.71 -12.56
CA SER A 108 1.90 38.15 -11.19
C SER A 108 3.19 38.31 -10.38
N PRO A 109 3.35 39.42 -9.64
CA PRO A 109 4.43 39.55 -8.66
C PRO A 109 4.15 38.78 -7.37
N VAL A 110 2.93 38.26 -7.20
CA VAL A 110 2.51 37.50 -6.03
C VAL A 110 2.87 36.03 -6.23
N VAL A 111 3.62 35.48 -5.28
CA VAL A 111 4.07 34.10 -5.26
C VAL A 111 3.18 33.28 -4.34
N LEU A 112 2.61 32.21 -4.88
CA LEU A 112 1.85 31.22 -4.14
C LEU A 112 2.73 30.00 -3.85
N THR A 113 2.72 29.55 -2.60
CA THR A 113 3.43 28.33 -2.18
C THR A 113 2.45 27.42 -1.45
N LEU A 114 2.39 26.15 -1.85
CA LEU A 114 1.68 25.11 -1.10
C LEU A 114 2.70 24.35 -0.25
N GLN A 115 2.40 24.19 1.03
CA GLN A 115 3.22 23.40 1.95
C GLN A 115 2.41 22.27 2.57
N ARG A 116 3.09 21.15 2.80
CA ARG A 116 2.58 19.99 3.53
C ARG A 116 3.45 19.74 4.75
N GLU A 117 2.83 19.39 5.86
CA GLU A 117 3.55 18.98 7.06
C GLU A 117 3.95 17.50 6.95
N VAL A 118 5.25 17.23 7.02
CA VAL A 118 5.83 15.89 7.03
C VAL A 118 6.76 15.78 8.22
N GLU A 119 6.44 14.86 9.14
CA GLU A 119 7.26 14.60 10.35
C GLU A 119 7.55 15.87 11.19
N GLY A 120 6.58 16.79 11.26
CA GLY A 120 6.68 18.04 12.01
C GLY A 120 7.46 19.16 11.30
N ASN A 121 7.82 18.97 10.03
CA ASN A 121 8.46 19.98 9.19
C ASN A 121 7.54 20.35 8.02
N TRP A 122 7.53 21.63 7.63
CA TRP A 122 6.79 22.09 6.46
C TRP A 122 7.66 21.97 5.21
N GLU A 123 7.21 21.14 4.26
CA GLU A 123 7.86 20.94 2.96
C GLU A 123 7.05 21.62 1.87
N ASN A 124 7.74 22.30 0.93
CA ASN A 124 7.11 22.86 -0.25
C ASN A 124 6.71 21.73 -1.21
N ILE A 125 5.47 21.77 -1.69
CA ILE A 125 4.98 20.89 -2.75
C ILE A 125 4.46 21.72 -3.91
N ASP A 126 4.34 21.10 -5.08
CA ASP A 126 3.77 21.75 -6.25
C ASP A 126 2.31 22.18 -5.98
N LEU A 127 1.88 23.30 -6.56
CA LEU A 127 0.51 23.80 -6.45
C LEU A 127 -0.54 22.80 -6.98
N GLN A 128 -0.11 21.86 -7.81
CA GLN A 128 -0.86 20.67 -8.17
C GLN A 128 -0.03 19.45 -7.79
N SER A 129 -0.48 18.70 -6.79
CA SER A 129 0.25 17.56 -6.26
C SER A 129 -0.68 16.38 -6.02
N THR A 130 -0.16 15.18 -6.28
CA THR A 130 -0.84 13.92 -6.00
C THR A 130 0.03 13.09 -5.08
N PHE A 131 -0.53 12.62 -3.96
CA PHE A 131 0.22 11.84 -2.99
C PHE A 131 -0.66 10.85 -2.22
N ILE A 132 -0.02 9.78 -1.74
CA ILE A 132 -0.62 8.85 -0.78
C ILE A 132 -0.39 9.41 0.63
N PRO A 133 -1.42 9.50 1.48
CA PRO A 133 -1.27 9.97 2.85
C PRO A 133 -0.38 9.01 3.65
N LYS A 134 0.55 9.58 4.43
CA LYS A 134 1.43 8.85 5.35
C LYS A 134 0.87 8.81 6.76
N ALA A 135 -0.02 9.74 7.10
CA ALA A 135 -0.69 9.84 8.39
C ALA A 135 -2.22 9.87 8.23
N ASP A 136 -2.94 9.63 9.33
CA ASP A 136 -4.41 9.73 9.36
C ASP A 136 -4.89 11.18 9.20
N VAL A 137 -4.01 12.15 9.48
CA VAL A 137 -4.26 13.58 9.30
C VAL A 137 -3.11 14.16 8.49
N GLU A 138 -3.43 14.75 7.36
CA GLU A 138 -2.48 15.46 6.51
C GLU A 138 -2.73 16.97 6.66
N ASN A 139 -1.75 17.72 7.17
CA ASN A 139 -1.86 19.17 7.33
C ASN A 139 -1.23 19.88 6.13
N LEU A 140 -1.96 20.84 5.57
CA LEU A 140 -1.53 21.65 4.44
C LEU A 140 -1.78 23.13 4.70
N ARG A 141 -0.96 23.98 4.10
CA ARG A 141 -1.14 25.43 4.12
C ARG A 141 -0.72 26.09 2.81
N ILE A 142 -1.42 27.16 2.47
CA ILE A 142 -1.15 28.01 1.32
C ILE A 142 -0.53 29.30 1.86
N LEU A 143 0.68 29.57 1.40
CA LEU A 143 1.41 30.80 1.70
C LEU A 143 1.37 31.75 0.51
N LEU A 144 1.31 33.03 0.84
CA LEU A 144 1.36 34.13 -0.09
C LEU A 144 2.54 35.04 0.23
N ASP A 145 3.31 35.36 -0.80
CA ASP A 145 4.37 36.35 -0.72
C ASP A 145 4.22 37.35 -1.87
N TRP A 146 4.53 38.61 -1.61
CA TRP A 146 4.64 39.64 -2.66
C TRP A 146 6.01 40.29 -2.53
N PRO A 147 7.07 39.68 -3.09
CA PRO A 147 8.39 40.29 -3.11
C PRO A 147 8.38 41.58 -3.95
N HIS A 148 9.23 42.54 -3.57
CA HIS A 148 9.40 43.76 -4.38
C HIS A 148 9.81 43.43 -5.81
N SER A 149 9.13 44.07 -6.77
CA SER A 149 9.39 43.86 -8.20
C SER A 149 9.17 45.13 -9.02
N ASP A 150 9.77 45.20 -10.20
CA ASP A 150 9.53 46.28 -11.16
C ASP A 150 8.08 46.32 -11.69
N ARG A 151 7.26 45.31 -11.36
CA ARG A 151 5.87 45.16 -11.82
C ARG A 151 4.84 45.57 -10.78
N ASP A 152 5.25 45.91 -9.57
CA ASP A 152 4.36 46.16 -8.42
C ASP A 152 3.24 47.16 -8.73
N THR A 153 3.56 48.28 -9.37
CA THR A 153 2.59 49.33 -9.73
C THR A 153 1.56 48.85 -10.75
N ALA A 154 1.91 47.88 -11.61
CA ALA A 154 0.99 47.35 -12.62
C ALA A 154 -0.08 46.43 -12.03
N PHE A 155 0.10 45.99 -10.78
CA PHE A 155 -0.82 45.11 -10.06
C PHE A 155 -1.54 45.80 -8.89
N GLN A 156 -1.33 47.11 -8.72
CA GLN A 156 -2.03 47.90 -7.70
C GLN A 156 -3.55 47.85 -7.90
N GLY A 157 -4.27 47.48 -6.85
CA GLY A 157 -5.75 47.44 -6.83
C GLY A 157 -6.36 46.30 -7.64
N LYS A 158 -5.54 45.43 -8.25
CA LYS A 158 -6.03 44.19 -8.87
C LYS A 158 -6.42 43.20 -7.78
N THR A 159 -7.44 42.42 -8.09
CA THR A 159 -7.96 41.37 -7.21
C THR A 159 -7.81 40.02 -7.89
N GLY A 160 -7.73 38.97 -7.09
CA GLY A 160 -7.71 37.59 -7.56
C GLY A 160 -8.32 36.67 -6.52
N ASN A 161 -8.68 35.48 -6.97
CA ASN A 161 -9.23 34.41 -6.14
C ASN A 161 -8.28 33.22 -6.18
N ILE A 162 -8.36 32.36 -5.16
CA ILE A 162 -7.66 31.08 -5.13
C ILE A 162 -8.70 29.99 -4.96
N ASN A 163 -8.76 29.08 -5.92
CA ASN A 163 -9.60 27.90 -5.85
C ASN A 163 -8.77 26.73 -5.32
N LEU A 164 -9.30 26.02 -4.31
CA LEU A 164 -8.71 24.82 -3.74
C LEU A 164 -9.59 23.62 -4.08
N GLU A 165 -9.04 22.67 -4.82
CA GLU A 165 -9.68 21.39 -5.10
C GLU A 165 -8.91 20.27 -4.38
N VAL A 166 -9.61 19.49 -3.56
CA VAL A 166 -9.07 18.29 -2.92
C VAL A 166 -9.89 17.09 -3.35
N ILE A 167 -9.27 16.18 -4.10
CA ILE A 167 -9.91 14.96 -4.59
C ILE A 167 -9.30 13.77 -3.86
N ALA A 168 -10.15 13.03 -3.14
CA ALA A 168 -9.77 11.77 -2.52
C ALA A 168 -10.25 10.60 -3.38
N ARG A 169 -9.31 9.79 -3.89
CA ARG A 169 -9.61 8.59 -4.68
C ARG A 169 -9.20 7.35 -3.93
N GLN A 170 -10.11 6.38 -3.83
CA GLN A 170 -9.72 5.04 -3.43
C GLN A 170 -8.86 4.43 -4.53
N ILE A 171 -7.68 3.94 -4.18
CA ILE A 171 -6.83 3.18 -5.09
C ILE A 171 -7.04 1.69 -4.82
N ASP A 172 -7.04 0.88 -5.88
CA ASP A 172 -7.05 -0.58 -5.73
C ASP A 172 -5.86 -0.99 -4.87
N GLY A 173 -6.05 -2.03 -4.03
CA GLY A 173 -5.24 -2.44 -2.89
C GLY A 173 -3.76 -2.74 -3.13
N ASP A 174 -3.06 -1.73 -3.61
CA ASP A 174 -1.66 -1.72 -3.96
C ASP A 174 -1.03 -0.41 -3.51
N ILE A 175 -1.07 -0.23 -2.19
CA ILE A 175 -0.28 0.79 -1.53
C ILE A 175 1.14 0.23 -1.50
N SER A 176 2.02 0.77 -2.35
CA SER A 176 3.33 1.12 -1.84
C SER A 176 3.10 2.08 -0.66
N GLY A 177 2.91 1.51 0.53
CA GLY A 177 2.91 2.29 1.75
C GLY A 177 4.31 2.85 2.03
N PRO A 178 4.48 3.65 3.09
CA PRO A 178 5.76 4.30 3.43
C PRO A 178 6.88 3.26 3.50
N PRO A 179 8.18 3.64 3.37
CA PRO A 179 9.25 2.64 3.35
C PRO A 179 9.08 1.70 4.54
N TYR A 180 8.71 0.46 4.26
CA TYR A 180 8.54 -0.55 5.30
C TYR A 180 9.92 -1.10 5.58
N TYR A 181 10.30 -1.19 6.84
CA TYR A 181 11.62 -1.72 7.18
C TYR A 181 11.48 -3.14 7.71
N SER A 182 12.39 -4.00 7.25
CA SER A 182 12.56 -5.34 7.81
C SER A 182 13.12 -5.27 9.23
N GLY A 183 12.67 -6.21 10.07
CA GLY A 183 13.44 -6.70 11.20
C GLY A 183 14.65 -7.49 10.69
N VAL A 184 14.75 -8.78 11.02
CA VAL A 184 15.82 -9.64 10.46
C VAL A 184 15.44 -10.16 9.07
N ILE A 185 16.42 -10.17 8.17
CA ILE A 185 16.40 -10.93 6.93
C ILE A 185 17.47 -12.02 7.02
N GLU A 186 17.09 -13.26 6.73
CA GLU A 186 18.04 -14.36 6.57
C GLU A 186 17.90 -15.00 5.20
N PHE A 187 19.02 -15.24 4.54
CA PHE A 187 19.05 -15.87 3.23
C PHE A 187 20.06 -17.01 3.20
N LYS A 188 19.62 -18.18 2.74
CA LYS A 188 20.46 -19.38 2.57
C LYS A 188 20.17 -19.99 1.20
N ALA A 189 21.15 -19.89 0.30
CA ALA A 189 21.01 -20.30 -1.10
C ALA A 189 21.08 -21.82 -1.33
N THR A 190 21.87 -22.55 -0.54
CA THR A 190 22.11 -24.00 -0.73
C THR A 190 22.07 -24.77 0.60
N PRO A 191 21.83 -26.10 0.58
CA PRO A 191 21.69 -26.89 1.81
C PRO A 191 22.91 -26.83 2.75
N ASN A 192 24.11 -26.87 2.16
CA ASN A 192 25.40 -26.84 2.87
C ASN A 192 26.03 -25.43 2.87
N GLY A 193 25.32 -24.43 2.31
CA GLY A 193 25.77 -23.06 2.23
C GLY A 193 25.68 -22.34 3.57
N ARG A 194 26.38 -21.21 3.66
CA ARG A 194 26.27 -20.28 4.77
C ARG A 194 24.91 -19.55 4.71
N THR A 195 24.39 -19.15 5.86
CA THR A 195 23.27 -18.20 5.96
C THR A 195 23.82 -16.79 6.05
N PHE A 196 23.37 -15.92 5.15
CA PHE A 196 23.62 -14.48 5.20
C PHE A 196 22.49 -13.81 5.98
N LYS A 197 22.83 -12.78 6.77
CA LYS A 197 21.85 -12.03 7.56
C LYS A 197 22.03 -10.54 7.36
N THR A 198 20.92 -9.82 7.30
CA THR A 198 20.88 -8.36 7.36
C THR A 198 19.62 -7.94 8.11
N SER A 199 19.44 -6.65 8.32
CA SER A 199 18.27 -6.09 8.98
C SER A 199 18.05 -4.64 8.59
N ASN A 200 16.88 -4.11 8.93
CA ASN A 200 16.53 -2.70 8.71
C ASN A 200 16.69 -2.28 7.24
N LYS A 201 16.24 -3.16 6.33
CA LYS A 201 16.19 -2.91 4.89
C LYS A 201 14.81 -2.51 4.47
N GLU A 202 14.74 -1.56 3.55
CA GLU A 202 13.49 -1.10 2.94
C GLU A 202 12.86 -2.23 2.13
N ILE A 203 11.55 -2.43 2.33
CA ILE A 203 10.72 -3.44 1.72
C ILE A 203 9.55 -2.73 1.03
N THR A 204 9.31 -3.08 -0.21
CA THR A 204 8.11 -2.73 -0.97
C THR A 204 7.35 -4.01 -1.25
N PHE A 205 6.04 -4.06 -1.04
CA PHE A 205 5.23 -5.22 -1.38
C PHE A 205 3.88 -4.82 -1.96
N TYR A 206 3.51 -5.49 -3.04
CA TYR A 206 2.43 -5.05 -3.92
C TYR A 206 1.94 -6.21 -4.83
N LYS A 207 0.86 -6.07 -5.60
CA LYS A 207 0.32 -7.02 -6.57
C LYS A 207 0.49 -6.41 -7.95
N ASN A 208 1.18 -7.11 -8.86
CA ASN A 208 1.33 -6.62 -10.22
C ASN A 208 -0.03 -6.55 -10.97
N GLU A 209 -0.02 -6.04 -12.21
CA GLU A 209 -1.22 -5.93 -13.07
C GLU A 209 -1.98 -7.26 -13.26
N GLU A 210 -1.29 -8.39 -13.09
CA GLU A 210 -1.86 -9.74 -13.21
C GLU A 210 -2.41 -10.28 -11.87
N GLY A 211 -2.33 -9.49 -10.79
CA GLY A 211 -2.78 -9.84 -9.45
C GLY A 211 -1.79 -10.67 -8.63
N TYR A 212 -0.57 -10.88 -9.13
CA TYR A 212 0.47 -11.66 -8.45
C TYR A 212 1.22 -10.83 -7.41
N LYS A 213 1.40 -11.40 -6.22
CA LYS A 213 2.19 -10.79 -5.13
C LYS A 213 3.66 -10.60 -5.50
N ILE A 214 4.16 -9.39 -5.31
CA ILE A 214 5.55 -8.97 -5.45
C ILE A 214 6.04 -8.45 -4.10
N ILE A 215 7.25 -8.83 -3.71
CA ILE A 215 7.98 -8.28 -2.55
C ILE A 215 9.35 -7.89 -3.06
N GLU A 216 9.78 -6.66 -2.85
CA GLU A 216 11.09 -6.14 -3.23
C GLU A 216 11.80 -5.63 -1.99
N VAL A 217 13.08 -5.94 -1.85
CA VAL A 217 13.91 -5.48 -0.73
C VAL A 217 15.14 -4.76 -1.27
N SER A 218 15.27 -3.49 -0.90
CA SER A 218 16.39 -2.62 -1.24
C SER A 218 17.44 -2.64 -0.13
N MET A 219 18.68 -2.88 -0.51
CA MET A 219 19.82 -2.92 0.41
C MET A 219 20.35 -1.53 0.76
N GLY A 220 20.12 -0.52 -0.08
CA GLY A 220 20.70 0.82 0.04
C GLY A 220 22.22 0.86 -0.21
N ASP A 221 22.86 1.96 0.17
CA ASP A 221 24.31 2.23 -0.03
C ASP A 221 25.25 1.44 0.91
N GLY A 222 24.84 0.27 1.39
CA GLY A 222 25.62 -0.54 2.33
C GLY A 222 26.70 -1.39 1.66
N GLU A 223 27.88 -1.51 2.28
CA GLU A 223 28.99 -2.39 1.84
C GLU A 223 29.09 -3.68 2.70
N GLY A 224 27.99 -4.14 3.28
CA GLY A 224 27.98 -5.33 4.12
C GLY A 224 28.08 -6.63 3.32
N GLU A 225 28.41 -7.73 4.02
CA GLU A 225 28.53 -9.05 3.38
C GLU A 225 27.22 -9.51 2.71
N PHE A 226 26.05 -9.10 3.23
CA PHE A 226 24.77 -9.44 2.60
C PHE A 226 24.60 -8.68 1.28
N GLU A 227 24.96 -7.41 1.26
CA GLU A 227 24.89 -6.52 0.11
C GLU A 227 25.83 -7.00 -1.01
N GLU A 228 27.06 -7.39 -0.67
CA GLU A 228 28.02 -7.93 -1.63
C GLU A 228 27.63 -9.32 -2.18
N ARG A 229 27.05 -10.19 -1.34
CA ARG A 229 26.82 -11.60 -1.69
C ARG A 229 25.42 -11.90 -2.23
N VAL A 230 24.42 -11.18 -1.73
CA VAL A 230 23.01 -11.35 -2.09
C VAL A 230 22.53 -10.15 -2.89
N GLY A 231 22.83 -8.93 -2.42
CA GLY A 231 22.37 -7.68 -3.05
C GLY A 231 20.86 -7.46 -2.89
N ASN A 232 20.29 -6.56 -3.70
CA ASN A 232 18.85 -6.37 -3.73
C ASN A 232 18.18 -7.68 -4.17
N PHE A 233 16.97 -7.90 -3.68
CA PHE A 233 16.22 -9.09 -4.07
C PHE A 233 14.73 -8.83 -4.16
N ARG A 234 14.05 -9.68 -4.93
CA ARG A 234 12.60 -9.68 -5.04
C ARG A 234 12.02 -11.09 -5.00
N VAL A 235 10.81 -11.20 -4.48
CA VAL A 235 9.98 -12.39 -4.48
C VAL A 235 8.78 -12.14 -5.37
N VAL A 236 8.57 -13.00 -6.36
CA VAL A 236 7.51 -12.86 -7.36
C VAL A 236 6.61 -14.08 -7.32
N GLU A 237 5.34 -13.89 -7.03
CA GLU A 237 4.31 -14.89 -7.19
C GLU A 237 4.07 -15.17 -8.67
N SER A 238 3.81 -16.43 -8.99
CA SER A 238 3.50 -16.87 -10.35
C SER A 238 2.66 -18.13 -10.30
N GLU A 239 1.87 -18.37 -11.34
CA GLU A 239 1.14 -19.62 -11.52
C GLU A 239 1.78 -20.47 -12.62
N ASP A 240 1.98 -21.76 -12.34
CA ASP A 240 2.39 -22.74 -13.35
C ASP A 240 1.58 -24.04 -13.15
N LYS A 241 0.79 -24.41 -14.17
CA LYS A 241 -0.10 -25.58 -14.17
C LYS A 241 -1.07 -25.64 -12.99
N GLY A 242 -1.71 -24.50 -12.68
CA GLY A 242 -2.67 -24.40 -11.58
C GLY A 242 -2.04 -24.49 -10.19
N LYS A 243 -0.72 -24.29 -10.08
CA LYS A 243 0.00 -24.25 -8.81
C LYS A 243 0.67 -22.90 -8.65
N THR A 244 0.47 -22.30 -7.48
CA THR A 244 1.11 -21.06 -7.09
C THR A 244 2.55 -21.31 -6.64
N TRP A 245 3.47 -20.52 -7.16
CA TRP A 245 4.90 -20.53 -6.86
C TRP A 245 5.37 -19.13 -6.49
N TYR A 246 6.27 -19.04 -5.53
CA TYR A 246 7.05 -17.85 -5.22
C TYR A 246 8.47 -18.05 -5.75
N ARG A 247 8.92 -17.14 -6.61
CA ARG A 247 10.27 -17.13 -7.19
C ARG A 247 11.09 -16.06 -6.49
N VAL A 248 12.29 -16.41 -6.04
CA VAL A 248 13.22 -15.43 -5.45
C VAL A 248 14.31 -15.12 -6.44
N TYR A 249 14.51 -13.82 -6.64
CA TYR A 249 15.53 -13.25 -7.50
C TYR A 249 16.43 -12.36 -6.68
N THR A 250 17.74 -12.58 -6.75
CA THR A 250 18.77 -11.81 -6.07
C THR A 250 19.75 -11.24 -7.10
N GLU A 251 20.30 -10.07 -6.86
CA GLU A 251 21.30 -9.45 -7.74
C GLU A 251 22.60 -10.28 -7.84
N ASN A 252 23.14 -10.71 -6.70
CA ASN A 252 24.51 -11.21 -6.62
C ASN A 252 24.61 -12.73 -6.38
N GLU A 253 23.57 -13.37 -5.84
CA GLU A 253 23.60 -14.82 -5.58
C GLU A 253 23.26 -15.63 -6.86
N TYR A 254 24.19 -16.51 -7.25
CA TYR A 254 24.08 -17.34 -8.45
C TYR A 254 22.83 -18.24 -8.43
N TYR A 255 22.56 -18.91 -7.31
CA TYR A 255 21.46 -19.90 -7.20
C TYR A 255 20.06 -19.27 -7.19
N ALA A 256 19.98 -17.96 -7.00
CA ALA A 256 18.74 -17.17 -7.06
C ALA A 256 18.83 -16.05 -8.10
N SER A 257 19.68 -16.18 -9.12
CA SER A 257 19.77 -15.22 -10.22
C SER A 257 18.59 -15.33 -11.20
N GLU A 258 18.37 -14.34 -12.06
CA GLU A 258 17.35 -14.40 -13.14
C GLU A 258 17.44 -15.66 -14.03
N LYS A 259 18.65 -16.25 -14.14
CA LYS A 259 18.91 -17.45 -14.94
C LYS A 259 18.74 -18.75 -14.16
N GLN A 260 18.78 -18.70 -12.82
CA GLN A 260 18.68 -19.86 -11.95
C GLN A 260 17.39 -19.80 -11.12
N ILE A 261 16.62 -20.86 -11.20
CA ILE A 261 15.26 -20.84 -10.68
C ILE A 261 15.27 -21.26 -9.20
N TRP A 262 15.24 -20.28 -8.30
CA TRP A 262 14.88 -20.52 -6.89
C TRP A 262 13.36 -20.40 -6.73
N ARG A 263 12.70 -21.54 -6.50
CA ARG A 263 11.22 -21.64 -6.46
C ARG A 263 10.75 -22.29 -5.18
N VAL A 264 9.73 -21.69 -4.58
CA VAL A 264 9.03 -22.16 -3.40
C VAL A 264 7.56 -22.33 -3.74
N ARG A 265 6.97 -23.45 -3.34
CA ARG A 265 5.53 -23.64 -3.50
C ARG A 265 4.78 -22.89 -2.43
N LYS A 266 3.54 -22.48 -2.70
CA LYS A 266 2.69 -21.81 -1.71
C LYS A 266 2.57 -22.60 -0.40
N GLU A 267 2.43 -23.91 -0.47
CA GLU A 267 2.37 -24.78 0.71
C GLU A 267 3.68 -24.87 1.52
N SER A 268 4.80 -24.40 0.97
CA SER A 268 6.12 -24.38 1.61
C SER A 268 6.48 -23.02 2.20
N VAL A 269 5.61 -22.02 2.05
CA VAL A 269 5.74 -20.73 2.75
C VAL A 269 5.19 -20.90 4.16
N ASP A 270 6.08 -20.75 5.14
CA ASP A 270 5.75 -20.83 6.55
C ASP A 270 5.40 -19.44 7.09
N THR A 271 4.19 -19.34 7.61
CA THR A 271 3.54 -18.14 8.19
C THR A 271 3.07 -18.41 9.64
N SER A 272 3.59 -19.47 10.26
CA SER A 272 3.16 -19.92 11.60
C SER A 272 3.60 -18.99 12.73
N GLU A 273 4.69 -18.24 12.54
CA GLU A 273 5.15 -17.19 13.43
C GLU A 273 4.64 -15.82 12.95
N TYR A 274 3.91 -15.12 13.83
CA TYR A 274 3.41 -13.78 13.53
C TYR A 274 4.57 -12.82 13.21
N GLY A 275 4.42 -12.04 12.13
CA GLY A 275 5.42 -11.08 11.68
C GLY A 275 6.58 -11.68 10.89
N LYS A 276 6.56 -12.99 10.58
CA LYS A 276 7.63 -13.67 9.84
C LYS A 276 7.11 -14.38 8.61
N LEU A 277 7.76 -14.13 7.48
CA LEU A 277 7.54 -14.89 6.24
C LEU A 277 8.78 -15.73 5.93
N ARG A 278 8.62 -17.05 5.93
CA ARG A 278 9.69 -17.98 5.62
C ARG A 278 9.39 -18.79 4.37
N PHE A 279 10.13 -18.51 3.30
CA PHE A 279 10.06 -19.23 2.04
C PHE A 279 11.03 -20.41 2.10
N ASN A 280 10.52 -21.63 2.26
CA ASN A 280 11.36 -22.83 2.32
C ASN A 280 11.46 -23.51 0.96
N ALA A 281 12.65 -23.51 0.36
CA ALA A 281 12.91 -24.26 -0.86
C ALA A 281 13.29 -25.71 -0.55
N THR A 282 13.22 -26.55 -1.60
CA THR A 282 13.53 -27.97 -1.49
C THR A 282 14.97 -28.18 -1.02
N LEU A 283 15.18 -29.14 -0.11
CA LEU A 283 16.50 -29.53 0.44
C LEU A 283 17.11 -28.55 1.44
N SER A 284 16.34 -27.64 2.07
CA SER A 284 16.74 -26.71 3.16
C SER A 284 17.23 -25.28 2.82
N PRO A 285 17.41 -24.81 1.57
CA PRO A 285 17.55 -23.38 1.30
C PRO A 285 16.30 -22.63 1.74
N TYR A 286 16.47 -21.40 2.23
CA TYR A 286 15.34 -20.59 2.69
C TYR A 286 15.62 -19.10 2.58
N LEU A 287 14.54 -18.32 2.53
CA LEU A 287 14.52 -16.88 2.73
C LEU A 287 13.56 -16.60 3.91
N LEU A 288 14.02 -15.88 4.92
CA LEU A 288 13.23 -15.38 6.03
C LEU A 288 13.22 -13.85 5.96
N ILE A 289 12.03 -13.25 6.06
CA ILE A 289 11.84 -11.81 6.19
C ILE A 289 10.95 -11.57 7.40
N GLU A 290 11.45 -10.81 8.37
CA GLU A 290 10.65 -10.31 9.49
C GLU A 290 10.10 -8.92 9.14
N SER A 291 8.78 -8.80 9.07
CA SER A 291 8.05 -7.52 8.96
C SER A 291 6.57 -7.80 9.25
N GLU A 292 5.99 -7.06 10.19
CA GLU A 292 4.59 -7.24 10.56
C GLU A 292 3.64 -6.80 9.45
N GLU A 293 3.98 -5.72 8.77
CA GLU A 293 3.23 -5.11 7.67
C GLU A 293 3.21 -6.06 6.48
N LEU A 294 4.39 -6.55 6.08
CA LEU A 294 4.52 -7.55 5.02
C LEU A 294 3.76 -8.83 5.37
N TYR A 295 3.89 -9.33 6.60
CA TYR A 295 3.19 -10.54 7.05
C TYR A 295 1.67 -10.36 6.93
N ARG A 296 1.12 -9.28 7.50
CA ARG A 296 -0.32 -8.97 7.48
C ARG A 296 -0.84 -8.84 6.05
N TRP A 297 -0.08 -8.16 5.17
CA TRP A 297 -0.42 -8.04 3.76
C TRP A 297 -0.43 -9.40 3.06
N PHE A 298 0.60 -10.22 3.30
CA PHE A 298 0.79 -11.50 2.61
C PHE A 298 -0.29 -12.53 2.96
N ILE A 299 -0.78 -12.58 4.21
CA ILE A 299 -1.82 -13.54 4.62
C ILE A 299 -3.24 -13.10 4.27
N LYS A 300 -3.51 -11.80 4.15
CA LYS A 300 -4.84 -11.26 3.81
C LYS A 300 -5.19 -11.46 2.33
N ASN A 301 -4.16 -11.52 1.48
CA ASN A 301 -4.26 -11.49 0.02
C ASN A 301 -3.93 -12.81 -0.66
#